data_AF-A0A139PBR5-F1
#
_entry.id   AF-A0A139PBR5-F1
#
_cell.length_a   1.000
_cell.length_b   1.000
_cell.length_c   1.000
_cell.angle_alpha   90.00
_cell.angle_beta   90.00
_cell.angle_gamma   90.00
#
_symmetry.space_group_name_H-M   'P 1'
#
loop_
_entity.id
_entity.type
_entity.pdbx_description
1 polymer ?
#
loop_
_entity_poly.entity_id
_entity_poly.type
_entity_poly.pdbx_seq_one_letter_code
_entity_poly.pdbx_strand_id
1 'polypeptide(L)'
;MAVAPVDKNGNVDYSHVVIAYAGTNKDDRLDIQTDIQSIGFGDRRMLSDLETKTFRKSQFQTALSFAEEIEKTYPSAKITTAGHSLGESLAMYVALKRGYANIGYNGPDIHNLISKEEIKYMQEHPEQFRNYRHKYDVIGNIMGNTTQTAIYPYIYPAKDNWGDKLEYHNLSQWRFDENGQLVDLDGKRVTNLKVTALAEATAGMYRYRKIKEYLSADGLSSKEEIYLDSLQGMALGEGMANAAQAGAEEIKGFRDEVVSKAQELWEQIDFSSFQYLSYDEVVSTFTAAGVTQDTIVGAFEQEFDPINQKTEKLATDFDTLNQQIIQVIENKLALDKELAGEFRKWNSRI
;
A
#
# COMPACT_ATOMS: atom_id res chain seq x y z
N MET A 1 -4.77 -15.41 7.58
CA MET A 1 -5.05 -14.81 8.91
C MET A 1 -5.59 -13.40 8.71
N ALA A 2 -6.37 -12.88 9.65
CA ALA A 2 -6.77 -11.48 9.67
C ALA A 2 -6.18 -10.81 10.92
N VAL A 3 -5.59 -9.63 10.75
CA VAL A 3 -4.92 -8.89 11.82
C VAL A 3 -5.38 -7.44 11.84
N ALA A 4 -5.38 -6.84 13.03
CA ALA A 4 -5.71 -5.43 13.25
C ALA A 4 -4.52 -4.76 13.96
N PRO A 5 -4.21 -3.49 13.62
CA PRO A 5 -3.14 -2.77 14.28
C PRO A 5 -3.46 -2.51 15.75
N VAL A 6 -2.41 -2.32 16.55
CA VAL A 6 -2.50 -1.93 17.96
C VAL A 6 -1.84 -0.57 18.14
N ASP A 7 -2.48 0.29 18.94
CA ASP A 7 -1.88 1.57 19.32
C ASP A 7 -0.71 1.35 20.30
N LYS A 8 0.01 2.44 20.61
CA LYS A 8 1.13 2.43 21.59
C LYS A 8 0.73 1.97 23.00
N ASN A 9 -0.56 1.93 23.32
CA ASN A 9 -1.10 1.49 24.60
C ASN A 9 -1.62 0.04 24.55
N GLY A 10 -1.55 -0.63 23.39
CA GLY A 10 -2.04 -1.97 23.17
C GLY A 10 -3.54 -2.07 22.84
N ASN A 11 -4.23 -0.95 22.60
CA ASN A 11 -5.61 -0.97 22.15
C ASN A 11 -5.68 -1.39 20.69
N VAL A 12 -6.58 -2.33 20.38
CA VAL A 12 -6.78 -2.82 19.01
C VAL A 12 -7.64 -1.83 18.22
N ASP A 13 -7.17 -1.42 17.06
CA ASP A 13 -7.95 -0.64 16.11
C ASP A 13 -8.66 -1.57 15.12
N TYR A 14 -9.93 -1.84 15.38
CA TYR A 14 -10.78 -2.65 14.50
C TYR A 14 -11.31 -1.90 13.28
N SER A 15 -11.00 -0.61 13.10
CA SER A 15 -11.36 0.12 11.89
C SER A 15 -10.50 -0.26 10.69
N HIS A 16 -9.34 -0.89 10.92
CA HIS A 16 -8.46 -1.40 9.88
C HIS A 16 -8.17 -2.90 10.08
N VAL A 17 -8.39 -3.69 9.03
CA VAL A 17 -8.10 -5.13 9.05
C VAL A 17 -7.27 -5.51 7.84
N VAL A 18 -6.13 -6.16 8.07
CA VAL A 18 -5.31 -6.74 7.00
C VAL A 18 -5.56 -8.24 6.96
N ILE A 19 -5.95 -8.76 5.81
CA ILE A 19 -6.03 -10.21 5.57
C ILE A 19 -4.73 -10.68 4.91
N ALA A 20 -3.90 -11.36 5.69
CA ALA A 20 -2.65 -11.94 5.23
C ALA A 20 -2.84 -13.41 4.82
N TYR A 21 -2.57 -13.72 3.55
CA TYR A 21 -2.62 -15.07 3.01
C TYR A 21 -1.23 -15.70 3.00
N ALA A 22 -1.13 -16.90 3.57
CA ALA A 22 0.11 -17.65 3.59
C ALA A 22 0.43 -18.21 2.20
N GLY A 23 1.71 -18.17 1.82
CA GLY A 23 2.23 -19.02 0.77
C GLY A 23 2.34 -20.47 1.23
N THR A 24 2.83 -21.33 0.34
CA THR A 24 3.11 -22.73 0.67
C THR A 24 4.44 -22.87 1.44
N ASN A 25 4.67 -24.04 2.03
CA ASN A 25 5.91 -24.37 2.72
C ASN A 25 7.15 -24.25 1.82
N LYS A 26 8.31 -23.96 2.44
CA LYS A 26 9.58 -23.77 1.74
C LYS A 26 10.07 -25.02 1.01
N ASP A 27 9.78 -26.20 1.54
CA ASP A 27 10.19 -27.48 0.97
C ASP A 27 9.41 -27.83 -0.31
N ASP A 28 8.21 -27.28 -0.47
CA ASP A 28 7.32 -27.55 -1.62
C ASP A 28 7.52 -26.54 -2.78
N ARG A 29 8.52 -25.65 -2.68
CA ARG A 29 8.69 -24.55 -3.64
C ARG A 29 9.03 -25.00 -5.06
N LEU A 30 9.69 -26.14 -5.21
CA LEU A 30 9.98 -26.77 -6.50
C LEU A 30 8.69 -27.34 -7.13
N ASP A 31 7.84 -27.93 -6.29
CA ASP A 31 6.55 -28.45 -6.74
C ASP A 31 5.67 -27.29 -7.21
N ILE A 32 5.59 -26.18 -6.46
CA ILE A 32 4.89 -24.94 -6.85
C ILE A 32 5.38 -24.42 -8.19
N GLN A 33 6.70 -24.39 -8.42
CA GLN A 33 7.23 -23.93 -9.70
C GLN A 33 6.64 -24.76 -10.83
N THR A 34 6.74 -26.08 -10.75
CA THR A 34 6.21 -27.03 -11.75
C THR A 34 4.69 -26.85 -11.93
N ASP A 35 4.00 -26.72 -10.81
CA ASP A 35 2.57 -26.54 -10.70
C ASP A 35 2.10 -25.25 -11.36
N ILE A 36 2.77 -24.13 -11.15
CA ILE A 36 2.38 -22.83 -11.70
C ILE A 36 2.82 -22.71 -13.17
N GLN A 37 4.00 -23.22 -13.54
CA GLN A 37 4.49 -23.25 -14.92
C GLN A 37 3.50 -23.96 -15.85
N SER A 38 2.94 -25.09 -15.42
CA SER A 38 1.97 -25.85 -16.24
C SER A 38 0.72 -25.03 -16.59
N ILE A 39 0.23 -24.16 -15.68
CA ILE A 39 -0.87 -23.22 -15.99
C ILE A 39 -0.43 -22.19 -17.04
N GLY A 40 0.75 -21.58 -16.87
CA GLY A 40 1.24 -20.50 -17.71
C GLY A 40 1.45 -20.89 -19.18
N PHE A 41 1.84 -22.14 -19.43
CA PHE A 41 2.03 -22.69 -20.77
C PHE A 41 0.77 -23.32 -21.39
N GLY A 42 -0.39 -23.19 -20.73
CA GLY A 42 -1.65 -23.71 -21.24
C GLY A 42 -1.79 -25.24 -21.20
N ASP A 43 -0.84 -25.96 -20.57
CA ASP A 43 -0.97 -27.39 -20.35
C ASP A 43 -1.89 -27.61 -19.15
N ARG A 44 -3.16 -27.90 -19.45
CA ARG A 44 -4.28 -28.04 -18.51
C ARG A 44 -4.13 -29.22 -17.51
N ARG A 45 -2.95 -29.81 -17.36
CA ARG A 45 -2.78 -31.19 -16.88
C ARG A 45 -2.48 -31.42 -15.41
N MET A 46 -2.25 -30.41 -14.57
CA MET A 46 -1.96 -30.68 -13.15
C MET A 46 -2.63 -29.65 -12.26
N LEU A 47 -3.93 -29.85 -12.07
CA LEU A 47 -4.76 -29.15 -11.10
C LEU A 47 -5.68 -30.18 -10.47
N SER A 48 -5.08 -31.01 -9.60
CA SER A 48 -5.51 -32.36 -9.19
C SER A 48 -6.90 -32.80 -9.67
N ASP A 49 -6.86 -33.86 -10.48
CA ASP A 49 -7.80 -34.31 -11.51
C ASP A 49 -7.67 -33.56 -12.85
N LEU A 50 -7.01 -34.25 -13.80
CA LEU A 50 -6.56 -33.78 -15.12
C LEU A 50 -7.69 -33.23 -16.03
N GLU A 51 -8.95 -33.38 -15.63
CA GLU A 51 -10.12 -32.96 -16.40
C GLU A 51 -10.78 -31.66 -15.92
N THR A 52 -10.60 -31.19 -14.66
CA THR A 52 -11.56 -30.21 -14.04
C THR A 52 -11.01 -28.89 -13.46
N LYS A 53 -9.70 -28.73 -13.23
CA LYS A 53 -9.10 -27.50 -12.62
C LYS A 53 -9.52 -27.17 -11.16
N THR A 54 -9.91 -28.14 -10.36
CA THR A 54 -10.74 -27.92 -9.16
C THR A 54 -9.97 -27.42 -7.92
N PHE A 55 -8.72 -27.88 -7.68
CA PHE A 55 -8.02 -27.65 -6.40
C PHE A 55 -7.45 -26.23 -6.18
N ARG A 56 -6.89 -25.57 -7.20
CA ARG A 56 -6.46 -24.17 -7.01
C ARG A 56 -7.64 -23.23 -6.96
N LYS A 57 -8.63 -23.44 -7.84
CA LYS A 57 -9.90 -22.71 -7.77
C LYS A 57 -10.53 -22.83 -6.37
N SER A 58 -10.43 -23.98 -5.71
CA SER A 58 -10.92 -24.12 -4.33
C SER A 58 -10.10 -23.34 -3.31
N GLN A 59 -8.77 -23.23 -3.42
CA GLN A 59 -7.97 -22.36 -2.54
C GLN A 59 -8.30 -20.87 -2.72
N PHE A 60 -8.41 -20.40 -3.97
CA PHE A 60 -8.84 -19.02 -4.27
C PHE A 60 -10.27 -18.75 -3.77
N GLN A 61 -11.18 -19.71 -3.92
CA GLN A 61 -12.54 -19.61 -3.40
C GLN A 61 -12.57 -19.65 -1.86
N THR A 62 -11.72 -20.44 -1.23
CA THR A 62 -11.61 -20.51 0.23
C THR A 62 -11.07 -19.18 0.78
N ALA A 63 -10.05 -18.62 0.13
CA ALA A 63 -9.53 -17.29 0.46
C ALA A 63 -10.62 -16.20 0.34
N LEU A 64 -11.39 -16.23 -0.75
CA LEU A 64 -12.52 -15.32 -0.94
C LEU A 64 -13.60 -15.48 0.15
N SER A 65 -13.96 -16.72 0.47
CA SER A 65 -14.97 -17.01 1.51
C SER A 65 -14.51 -16.55 2.89
N PHE A 66 -13.22 -16.68 3.19
CA PHE A 66 -12.64 -16.16 4.42
C PHE A 66 -12.73 -14.63 4.49
N ALA A 67 -12.43 -13.93 3.39
CA ALA A 67 -12.57 -12.48 3.34
C ALA A 67 -14.01 -12.01 3.55
N GLU A 68 -14.98 -12.72 3.00
CA GLU A 68 -16.41 -12.46 3.22
C GLU A 68 -16.83 -12.64 4.67
N GLU A 69 -16.25 -13.60 5.38
CA GLU A 69 -16.50 -13.83 6.81
C GLU A 69 -15.92 -12.71 7.67
N ILE A 70 -14.69 -12.27 7.37
CA ILE A 70 -14.04 -11.15 8.06
C ILE A 70 -14.86 -9.87 7.88
N GLU A 71 -15.34 -9.60 6.68
CA GLU A 71 -16.15 -8.42 6.40
C GLU A 71 -17.51 -8.45 7.11
N LYS A 72 -18.15 -9.62 7.23
CA LYS A 72 -19.36 -9.77 8.05
C LYS A 72 -19.09 -9.52 9.53
N THR A 73 -17.92 -9.90 10.00
CA THR A 73 -17.49 -9.72 11.40
C THR A 73 -17.15 -8.25 11.69
N TYR A 74 -16.53 -7.56 10.73
CA TYR A 74 -16.08 -6.17 10.84
C TYR A 74 -16.65 -5.30 9.70
N PRO A 75 -17.98 -5.05 9.69
CA PRO A 75 -18.67 -4.44 8.54
C PRO A 75 -18.37 -2.96 8.31
N SER A 76 -17.70 -2.30 9.25
CA SER A 76 -17.22 -0.93 9.17
C SER A 76 -15.71 -0.84 8.99
N ALA A 77 -15.00 -1.97 8.98
CA ALA A 77 -13.55 -1.97 8.84
C ALA A 77 -13.17 -1.77 7.38
N LYS A 78 -12.11 -0.98 7.19
CA LYS A 78 -11.37 -0.96 5.94
C LYS A 78 -10.49 -2.20 5.87
N ILE A 79 -10.75 -3.02 4.85
CA ILE A 79 -10.04 -4.28 4.65
C ILE A 79 -9.01 -4.13 3.54
N THR A 80 -7.78 -4.56 3.83
CA THR A 80 -6.71 -4.70 2.82
C THR A 80 -6.19 -6.13 2.82
N THR A 81 -5.47 -6.52 1.76
CA THR A 81 -4.88 -7.85 1.65
C THR A 81 -3.37 -7.78 1.51
N ALA A 82 -2.72 -8.81 2.03
CA ALA A 82 -1.29 -9.01 1.84
C ALA A 82 -0.96 -10.48 1.67
N GLY A 83 0.17 -10.76 1.03
CA GLY A 83 0.65 -12.12 0.91
C GLY A 83 2.09 -12.21 0.43
N HIS A 84 2.56 -13.45 0.39
CA HIS A 84 3.83 -13.82 -0.21
C HIS A 84 3.66 -15.09 -1.04
N SER A 85 4.37 -15.21 -2.16
CA SER A 85 4.31 -16.40 -3.02
C SER A 85 2.88 -16.66 -3.49
N LEU A 86 2.38 -17.91 -3.42
CA LEU A 86 0.98 -18.24 -3.68
C LEU A 86 0.00 -17.39 -2.85
N GLY A 87 0.37 -17.05 -1.61
CA GLY A 87 -0.42 -16.20 -0.74
C GLY A 87 -0.66 -14.81 -1.35
N GLU A 88 0.32 -14.25 -2.05
CA GLU A 88 0.15 -12.96 -2.74
C GLU A 88 -0.79 -13.08 -3.96
N SER A 89 -0.73 -14.20 -4.69
CA SER A 89 -1.73 -14.46 -5.74
C SER A 89 -3.14 -14.54 -5.16
N LEU A 90 -3.33 -15.23 -4.02
CA LEU A 90 -4.61 -15.29 -3.30
C LEU A 90 -5.07 -13.89 -2.86
N ALA A 91 -4.15 -13.10 -2.30
CA ALA A 91 -4.39 -11.74 -1.83
C ALA A 91 -4.88 -10.83 -2.98
N MET A 92 -4.16 -10.79 -4.10
CA MET A 92 -4.57 -10.03 -5.29
C MET A 92 -5.92 -10.47 -5.83
N TYR A 93 -6.20 -11.78 -5.88
CA TYR A 93 -7.49 -12.29 -6.35
C TYR A 93 -8.63 -11.83 -5.43
N VAL A 94 -8.46 -11.95 -4.12
CA VAL A 94 -9.45 -11.48 -3.15
C VAL A 94 -9.63 -9.97 -3.24
N ALA A 95 -8.55 -9.20 -3.33
CA ALA A 95 -8.61 -7.76 -3.51
C ALA A 95 -9.38 -7.34 -4.75
N LEU A 96 -9.20 -8.04 -5.86
CA LEU A 96 -9.93 -7.79 -7.09
C LEU A 96 -11.42 -8.10 -6.92
N LYS A 97 -11.77 -9.21 -6.26
CA LYS A 97 -13.17 -9.62 -6.11
C LYS A 97 -13.94 -8.77 -5.10
N ARG A 98 -13.29 -8.35 -4.02
CA ARG A 98 -13.92 -7.58 -2.92
C ARG A 98 -13.68 -6.08 -2.97
N GLY A 99 -12.86 -5.60 -3.92
CA GLY A 99 -12.48 -4.19 -4.01
C GLY A 99 -11.63 -3.71 -2.84
N TYR A 100 -10.62 -4.51 -2.46
CA TYR A 100 -9.64 -4.14 -1.44
C TYR A 100 -8.35 -3.61 -2.08
N ALA A 101 -7.60 -2.81 -1.33
CA ALA A 101 -6.21 -2.53 -1.69
C ALA A 101 -5.32 -3.72 -1.28
N ASN A 102 -4.31 -4.00 -2.09
CA ASN A 102 -3.38 -5.11 -1.91
C ASN A 102 -1.92 -4.63 -1.90
N ILE A 103 -1.14 -5.22 -1.01
CA ILE A 103 0.32 -5.13 -1.02
C ILE A 103 0.94 -6.47 -0.64
N GLY A 104 1.80 -7.00 -1.49
CA GLY A 104 2.61 -8.15 -1.09
C GLY A 104 3.75 -8.44 -2.02
N TYR A 105 4.27 -9.67 -1.91
CA TYR A 105 5.62 -9.98 -2.33
C TYR A 105 5.73 -11.27 -3.14
N ASN A 106 6.45 -11.22 -4.25
CA ASN A 106 6.82 -12.38 -5.06
C ASN A 106 5.63 -13.27 -5.46
N GLY A 107 4.45 -12.68 -5.66
CA GLY A 107 3.26 -13.43 -6.07
C GLY A 107 3.23 -13.68 -7.56
N PRO A 108 3.05 -14.92 -8.04
CA PRO A 108 2.78 -15.19 -9.45
C PRO A 108 1.56 -14.44 -9.99
N ASP A 109 1.60 -14.06 -11.27
CA ASP A 109 0.51 -13.31 -11.93
C ASP A 109 -0.78 -14.15 -12.06
N ILE A 110 -1.93 -13.53 -11.79
CA ILE A 110 -3.23 -14.20 -11.69
C ILE A 110 -4.06 -14.17 -12.98
N HIS A 111 -3.56 -13.63 -14.10
CA HIS A 111 -4.35 -13.41 -15.33
C HIS A 111 -5.12 -14.65 -15.83
N ASN A 112 -4.61 -15.87 -15.59
CA ASN A 112 -5.28 -17.11 -15.99
C ASN A 112 -6.49 -17.51 -15.12
N LEU A 113 -6.78 -16.74 -14.05
CA LEU A 113 -7.86 -16.98 -13.09
C LEU A 113 -8.99 -15.94 -13.16
N ILE A 114 -8.82 -14.90 -13.97
CA ILE A 114 -9.68 -13.71 -14.00
C ILE A 114 -10.13 -13.41 -15.43
N SER A 115 -11.17 -12.59 -15.57
CA SER A 115 -11.71 -12.24 -16.89
C SER A 115 -10.80 -11.25 -17.64
N LYS A 116 -11.05 -11.05 -18.95
CA LYS A 116 -10.30 -10.06 -19.74
C LYS A 116 -10.54 -8.63 -19.25
N GLU A 117 -11.77 -8.35 -18.83
CA GLU A 117 -12.19 -7.07 -18.26
C GLU A 117 -11.48 -6.82 -16.93
N GLU A 118 -11.32 -7.85 -16.11
CA GLU A 118 -10.58 -7.78 -14.86
C GLU A 118 -9.08 -7.59 -15.07
N ILE A 119 -8.49 -8.27 -16.07
CA ILE A 119 -7.09 -8.01 -16.47
C ILE A 119 -6.92 -6.54 -16.87
N LYS A 120 -7.80 -6.03 -17.74
CA LYS A 120 -7.76 -4.64 -18.17
C LYS A 120 -7.88 -3.68 -16.98
N TYR A 121 -8.79 -3.97 -16.05
CA TYR A 121 -8.94 -3.20 -14.83
C TYR A 121 -7.65 -3.14 -14.01
N MET A 122 -6.99 -4.29 -13.78
CA MET A 122 -5.73 -4.34 -13.03
C MET A 122 -4.59 -3.60 -13.75
N GLN A 123 -4.58 -3.61 -15.09
CA GLN A 123 -3.60 -2.88 -15.90
C GLN A 123 -3.81 -1.35 -15.84
N GLU A 124 -5.06 -0.89 -15.72
CA GLU A 124 -5.40 0.52 -15.57
C GLU A 124 -5.20 1.02 -14.14
N HIS A 125 -5.25 0.12 -13.17
CA HIS A 125 -5.17 0.41 -11.73
C HIS A 125 -4.11 -0.43 -11.00
N PRO A 126 -2.86 -0.50 -11.47
CA PRO A 126 -1.83 -1.33 -10.86
C PRO A 126 -1.47 -0.89 -9.44
N GLU A 127 -1.72 0.38 -9.09
CA GLU A 127 -1.51 0.91 -7.74
C GLU A 127 -2.34 0.20 -6.67
N GLN A 128 -3.52 -0.34 -7.03
CA GLN A 128 -4.36 -1.10 -6.12
C GLN A 128 -3.76 -2.48 -5.80
N PHE A 129 -2.95 -3.05 -6.69
CA PHE A 129 -2.50 -4.44 -6.66
C PHE A 129 -0.99 -4.57 -6.58
N ARG A 130 -0.35 -3.84 -5.65
CA ARG A 130 1.11 -3.74 -5.61
C ARG A 130 1.76 -5.07 -5.24
N ASN A 131 2.41 -5.69 -6.23
CA ASN A 131 3.12 -6.94 -6.06
C ASN A 131 4.61 -6.70 -6.24
N TYR A 132 5.33 -6.52 -5.14
CA TYR A 132 6.77 -6.33 -5.15
C TYR A 132 7.45 -7.65 -5.52
N ARG A 133 8.14 -7.67 -6.66
CA ARG A 133 8.84 -8.86 -7.13
C ARG A 133 10.33 -8.65 -7.18
N HIS A 134 11.06 -9.64 -6.70
CA HIS A 134 12.48 -9.71 -6.96
C HIS A 134 12.71 -10.04 -8.44
N LYS A 135 13.55 -9.26 -9.14
CA LYS A 135 13.75 -9.38 -10.60
C LYS A 135 14.18 -10.79 -11.05
N TYR A 136 14.98 -11.45 -10.23
CA TYR A 136 15.53 -12.79 -10.51
C TYR A 136 14.75 -13.93 -9.86
N ASP A 137 13.62 -13.65 -9.18
CA ASP A 137 12.79 -14.71 -8.59
C ASP A 137 12.08 -15.52 -9.68
N VAL A 138 12.43 -16.80 -9.81
CA VAL A 138 11.84 -17.67 -10.82
C VAL A 138 10.38 -18.03 -10.53
N ILE A 139 9.95 -18.04 -9.26
CA ILE A 139 8.59 -18.43 -8.88
C ILE A 139 7.65 -17.25 -9.08
N GLY A 140 7.94 -16.09 -8.49
CA GLY A 140 7.08 -14.90 -8.63
C GLY A 140 6.92 -14.45 -10.09
N ASN A 141 7.94 -14.67 -10.93
CA ASN A 141 7.93 -14.26 -12.34
C ASN A 141 7.46 -15.35 -13.32
N ILE A 142 7.12 -16.53 -12.81
CA ILE A 142 6.85 -17.72 -13.63
C ILE A 142 5.67 -17.56 -14.61
N MET A 143 4.70 -16.71 -14.26
CA MET A 143 3.48 -16.43 -15.04
C MET A 143 3.60 -15.15 -15.87
N GLY A 144 4.79 -14.54 -15.93
CA GLY A 144 4.97 -13.22 -16.52
C GLY A 144 4.28 -12.12 -15.70
N ASN A 145 3.87 -11.04 -16.37
CA ASN A 145 3.27 -9.85 -15.75
C ASN A 145 2.12 -9.30 -16.61
N THR A 146 1.20 -10.16 -17.03
CA THR A 146 0.06 -9.79 -17.88
C THR A 146 -0.84 -8.76 -17.20
N THR A 147 -1.02 -8.83 -15.88
CA THR A 147 -1.81 -7.86 -15.10
C THR A 147 -1.10 -6.51 -14.92
N GLN A 148 0.18 -6.41 -15.23
CA GLN A 148 1.02 -5.20 -15.05
C GLN A 148 1.14 -4.71 -13.60
N THR A 149 0.96 -5.60 -12.63
CA THR A 149 0.98 -5.30 -11.19
C THR A 149 2.34 -5.45 -10.53
N ALA A 150 3.29 -6.11 -11.20
CA ALA A 150 4.62 -6.34 -10.64
C ALA A 150 5.45 -5.05 -10.55
N ILE A 151 6.02 -4.80 -9.37
CA ILE A 151 6.98 -3.73 -9.09
C ILE A 151 8.33 -4.35 -8.81
N TYR A 152 9.36 -3.96 -9.56
CA TYR A 152 10.73 -4.48 -9.40
C TYR A 152 11.63 -3.41 -8.79
N PRO A 153 11.69 -3.28 -7.46
CA PRO A 153 12.60 -2.33 -6.83
C PRO A 153 14.06 -2.79 -6.97
N TYR A 154 14.99 -1.84 -6.86
CA TYR A 154 16.42 -2.11 -6.93
C TYR A 154 16.93 -2.72 -5.61
N ILE A 155 16.53 -3.97 -5.35
CA ILE A 155 16.89 -4.73 -4.14
C ILE A 155 17.98 -5.80 -4.39
N TYR A 156 18.55 -5.83 -5.59
CA TYR A 156 19.52 -6.84 -6.04
C TYR A 156 20.76 -6.17 -6.64
N PRO A 157 21.97 -6.71 -6.41
CA PRO A 157 23.17 -6.16 -7.03
C PRO A 157 23.10 -6.31 -8.56
N ALA A 158 23.72 -5.39 -9.29
CA ALA A 158 23.64 -5.33 -10.76
C ALA A 158 24.15 -6.59 -11.50
N LYS A 159 24.85 -7.51 -10.81
CA LYS A 159 25.34 -8.78 -11.35
C LYS A 159 24.63 -9.95 -10.67
N ASP A 160 23.91 -10.73 -11.47
CA ASP A 160 23.22 -11.96 -11.08
C ASP A 160 24.25 -13.07 -10.79
N ASN A 161 24.25 -13.60 -9.57
CA ASN A 161 24.91 -14.86 -9.27
C ASN A 161 23.91 -15.99 -9.53
N TRP A 162 24.08 -16.71 -10.65
CA TRP A 162 23.16 -17.73 -11.14
C TRP A 162 22.84 -18.89 -10.17
N GLY A 163 23.58 -19.02 -9.05
CA GLY A 163 23.50 -20.14 -8.12
C GLY A 163 22.20 -20.25 -7.31
N ASP A 164 21.54 -19.12 -7.00
CA ASP A 164 20.54 -19.07 -5.92
C ASP A 164 19.21 -18.42 -6.33
N LYS A 165 18.72 -18.69 -7.54
CA LYS A 165 17.45 -18.11 -8.05
C LYS A 165 16.22 -18.45 -7.19
N LEU A 166 16.28 -19.54 -6.44
CA LEU A 166 15.26 -19.93 -5.47
C LEU A 166 15.36 -19.08 -4.19
N GLU A 167 16.54 -18.59 -3.80
CA GLU A 167 16.66 -17.73 -2.61
C GLU A 167 16.03 -16.35 -2.80
N TYR A 168 16.04 -15.84 -4.03
CA TYR A 168 15.43 -14.56 -4.39
C TYR A 168 13.92 -14.48 -4.14
N HIS A 169 13.26 -15.62 -4.02
CA HIS A 169 11.85 -15.67 -3.65
C HIS A 169 11.61 -15.41 -2.17
N ASN A 170 12.59 -15.61 -1.30
CA ASN A 170 12.38 -15.59 0.15
C ASN A 170 12.03 -14.18 0.66
N LEU A 171 11.23 -14.11 1.73
CA LEU A 171 10.92 -12.83 2.37
C LEU A 171 12.15 -12.13 2.97
N SER A 172 13.22 -12.87 3.26
CA SER A 172 14.48 -12.33 3.78
C SER A 172 15.24 -11.44 2.80
N GLN A 173 14.82 -11.38 1.53
CA GLN A 173 15.39 -10.49 0.52
C GLN A 173 14.90 -9.05 0.67
N TRP A 174 13.79 -8.83 1.37
CA TRP A 174 13.18 -7.52 1.54
C TRP A 174 13.72 -6.84 2.80
N ARG A 175 14.03 -5.55 2.67
CA ARG A 175 14.53 -4.72 3.78
C ARG A 175 13.52 -3.63 4.08
N PHE A 176 13.32 -3.38 5.36
CA PHE A 176 12.38 -2.37 5.83
C PHE A 176 13.12 -1.40 6.73
N ASP A 177 12.71 -0.13 6.69
CA ASP A 177 13.17 0.85 7.66
C ASP A 177 12.43 0.68 9.01
N GLU A 178 12.77 1.53 9.97
CA GLU A 178 12.17 1.53 11.32
C GLU A 178 10.65 1.80 11.32
N ASN A 179 10.13 2.38 10.26
CA ASN A 179 8.70 2.65 10.07
C ASN A 179 7.99 1.53 9.29
N GLY A 180 8.70 0.43 9.00
CA GLY A 180 8.15 -0.70 8.25
C GLY A 180 7.99 -0.43 6.74
N GLN A 181 8.62 0.61 6.19
CA GLN A 181 8.56 0.91 4.76
C GLN A 181 9.65 0.16 4.01
N LEU A 182 9.32 -0.41 2.84
CA LEU A 182 10.28 -1.12 2.01
C LEU A 182 11.36 -0.15 1.53
N VAL A 183 12.63 -0.54 1.67
CA VAL A 183 13.79 0.21 1.17
C VAL A 183 14.56 -0.57 0.10
N ASP A 184 15.16 0.15 -0.83
CA ASP A 184 16.04 -0.41 -1.85
C ASP A 184 17.47 -0.63 -1.30
N LEU A 185 18.39 -1.08 -2.17
CA LEU A 185 19.79 -1.31 -1.77
C LEU A 185 20.53 -0.06 -1.32
N ASP A 186 20.12 1.12 -1.79
CA ASP A 186 20.71 2.40 -1.44
C ASP A 186 20.08 2.98 -0.15
N GLY A 187 19.16 2.24 0.47
CA GLY A 187 18.43 2.67 1.67
C GLY A 187 17.28 3.63 1.37
N LYS A 188 16.95 3.87 0.09
CA LYS A 188 15.86 4.76 -0.29
C LYS A 188 14.52 4.04 -0.16
N ARG A 189 13.53 4.73 0.41
CA ARG A 189 12.15 4.23 0.51
C ARG A 189 11.56 3.97 -0.88
N VAL A 190 11.12 2.73 -1.08
CA VAL A 190 10.36 2.26 -2.25
C VAL A 190 8.87 2.46 -2.02
N THR A 191 8.40 2.25 -0.79
CA THR A 191 6.99 2.47 -0.45
C THR A 191 6.66 3.96 -0.51
N ASN A 192 5.66 4.31 -1.32
CA ASN A 192 5.17 5.68 -1.45
C ASN A 192 3.79 5.79 -0.77
N LEU A 193 3.69 6.62 0.28
CA LEU A 193 2.45 6.79 1.05
C LEU A 193 1.34 7.44 0.21
N LYS A 194 1.67 8.34 -0.72
CA LYS A 194 0.68 8.91 -1.67
C LYS A 194 0.12 7.83 -2.60
N VAL A 195 0.95 6.90 -3.05
CA VAL A 195 0.49 5.74 -3.84
C VAL A 195 -0.39 4.82 -3.01
N THR A 196 -0.10 4.67 -1.71
CA THR A 196 -0.95 3.90 -0.79
C THR A 196 -2.33 4.55 -0.63
N ALA A 197 -2.38 5.88 -0.42
CA ALA A 197 -3.63 6.62 -0.37
C ALA A 197 -4.43 6.51 -1.68
N LEU A 198 -3.75 6.61 -2.84
CA LEU A 198 -4.38 6.41 -4.14
C LEU A 198 -4.93 4.99 -4.30
N ALA A 199 -4.15 3.96 -3.91
CA ALA A 199 -4.56 2.56 -4.00
C ALA A 199 -5.86 2.28 -3.23
N GLU A 200 -5.96 2.83 -2.02
CA GLU A 200 -7.14 2.67 -1.16
C GLU A 200 -8.35 3.42 -1.71
N ALA A 201 -8.15 4.64 -2.20
CA ALA A 201 -9.21 5.42 -2.86
C ALA A 201 -9.71 4.71 -4.14
N THR A 202 -8.78 4.20 -4.96
CA THR A 202 -9.10 3.42 -6.17
C THR A 202 -9.92 2.17 -5.79
N ALA A 203 -9.49 1.44 -4.76
CA ALA A 203 -10.20 0.26 -4.28
C ALA A 203 -11.62 0.59 -3.78
N GLY A 204 -11.77 1.64 -2.97
CA GLY A 204 -13.08 2.13 -2.51
C GLY A 204 -13.98 2.55 -3.67
N MET A 205 -13.43 3.25 -4.66
CA MET A 205 -14.17 3.66 -5.86
C MET A 205 -14.50 2.50 -6.80
N TYR A 206 -13.66 1.47 -6.86
CA TYR A 206 -13.99 0.22 -7.56
C TYR A 206 -15.18 -0.47 -6.92
N ARG A 207 -15.15 -0.60 -5.59
CA ARG A 207 -16.26 -1.17 -4.83
C ARG A 207 -17.54 -0.37 -5.01
N TYR A 208 -17.48 0.97 -4.91
CA TYR A 208 -18.60 1.85 -5.22
C TYR A 208 -19.19 1.56 -6.61
N ARG A 209 -18.35 1.49 -7.66
CA ARG A 209 -18.82 1.21 -9.02
C ARG A 209 -19.52 -0.14 -9.13
N LYS A 210 -18.93 -1.19 -8.54
CA LYS A 210 -19.51 -2.52 -8.53
C LYS A 210 -20.87 -2.56 -7.82
N ILE A 211 -20.98 -1.88 -6.68
CA ILE A 211 -22.25 -1.85 -5.93
C ILE A 211 -23.28 -1.01 -6.66
N LYS A 212 -22.88 0.09 -7.27
CA LYS A 212 -23.76 0.90 -8.13
C LYS A 212 -24.31 0.09 -9.29
N GLU A 213 -23.46 -0.67 -10.00
CA GLU A 213 -23.88 -1.56 -11.09
C GLU A 213 -24.93 -2.57 -10.61
N TYR A 214 -24.72 -3.15 -9.43
CA TYR A 214 -25.65 -4.10 -8.82
C TYR A 214 -27.00 -3.47 -8.43
N LEU A 215 -26.97 -2.33 -7.73
CA LEU A 215 -28.20 -1.68 -7.22
C LEU A 215 -28.99 -0.96 -8.32
N SER A 216 -28.33 -0.49 -9.38
CA SER A 216 -29.01 0.27 -10.44
C SER A 216 -29.78 -0.60 -11.44
N ALA A 217 -29.76 -1.93 -11.29
CA ALA A 217 -30.35 -2.86 -12.28
C ALA A 217 -31.84 -2.59 -12.56
N ASP A 218 -32.60 -2.22 -11.52
CA ASP A 218 -34.05 -1.94 -11.60
C ASP A 218 -34.38 -0.47 -11.26
N GLY A 219 -33.38 0.42 -11.31
CA GLY A 219 -33.48 1.80 -10.82
C GLY A 219 -33.19 1.90 -9.32
N LEU A 220 -32.70 3.07 -8.87
CA LEU A 220 -32.29 3.30 -7.49
C LEU A 220 -33.45 3.81 -6.63
N SER A 221 -33.59 3.25 -5.44
CA SER A 221 -34.39 3.84 -4.36
C SER A 221 -33.61 4.95 -3.65
N SER A 222 -34.33 5.85 -2.95
CA SER A 222 -33.68 6.92 -2.18
C SER A 222 -32.73 6.41 -1.09
N LYS A 223 -32.95 5.19 -0.55
CA LYS A 223 -32.05 4.59 0.44
C LYS A 223 -30.76 4.08 -0.21
N GLU A 224 -30.86 3.53 -1.42
CA GLU A 224 -29.70 3.11 -2.22
C GLU A 224 -28.88 4.30 -2.71
N GLU A 225 -29.53 5.41 -3.10
CA GLU A 225 -28.84 6.66 -3.43
C GLU A 225 -28.01 7.17 -2.25
N ILE A 226 -28.62 7.26 -1.06
CA ILE A 226 -27.92 7.69 0.16
C ILE A 226 -26.75 6.76 0.49
N TYR A 227 -26.91 5.46 0.27
CA TYR A 227 -25.86 4.49 0.47
C TYR A 227 -24.70 4.66 -0.51
N LEU A 228 -25.00 4.83 -1.80
CA LEU A 228 -23.98 5.08 -2.82
C LEU A 228 -23.23 6.39 -2.57
N ASP A 229 -23.94 7.46 -2.18
CA ASP A 229 -23.34 8.72 -1.78
C ASP A 229 -22.42 8.56 -0.56
N SER A 230 -22.85 7.77 0.42
CA SER A 230 -22.06 7.48 1.63
C SER A 230 -20.78 6.71 1.28
N LEU A 231 -20.87 5.67 0.46
CA LEU A 231 -19.70 4.90 0.00
C LEU A 231 -18.71 5.76 -0.78
N GLN A 232 -19.20 6.56 -1.72
CA GLN A 232 -18.36 7.45 -2.51
C GLN A 232 -17.71 8.53 -1.64
N GLY A 233 -18.49 9.13 -0.73
CA GLY A 233 -18.02 10.15 0.21
C GLY A 233 -16.92 9.61 1.12
N MET A 234 -17.10 8.43 1.70
CA MET A 234 -16.07 7.79 2.54
C MET A 234 -14.80 7.47 1.74
N ALA A 235 -14.92 6.85 0.56
CA ALA A 235 -13.77 6.46 -0.25
C ALA A 235 -12.93 7.66 -0.72
N LEU A 236 -13.59 8.74 -1.18
CA LEU A 236 -12.90 9.94 -1.65
C LEU A 236 -12.42 10.82 -0.50
N GLY A 237 -13.23 10.98 0.56
CA GLY A 237 -12.87 11.76 1.74
C GLY A 237 -11.61 11.22 2.41
N GLU A 238 -11.58 9.92 2.68
CA GLU A 238 -10.44 9.25 3.29
C GLU A 238 -9.22 9.27 2.36
N GLY A 239 -9.40 8.97 1.07
CA GLY A 239 -8.34 9.02 0.08
C GLY A 239 -7.66 10.38 -0.03
N MET A 240 -8.45 11.47 -0.03
CA MET A 240 -7.93 12.83 -0.07
C MET A 240 -7.21 13.22 1.22
N ALA A 241 -7.76 12.87 2.39
CA ALA A 241 -7.11 13.10 3.68
C ALA A 241 -5.75 12.39 3.77
N ASN A 242 -5.71 11.09 3.44
CA ASN A 242 -4.49 10.29 3.46
C ASN A 242 -3.44 10.81 2.45
N ALA A 243 -3.87 11.24 1.26
CA ALA A 243 -2.97 11.80 0.25
C ALA A 243 -2.38 13.15 0.69
N ALA A 244 -3.18 14.02 1.30
CA ALA A 244 -2.73 15.30 1.82
C ALA A 244 -1.74 15.12 2.99
N GLN A 245 -2.04 14.20 3.90
CA GLN A 245 -1.16 13.83 5.01
C GLN A 245 0.19 13.28 4.50
N ALA A 246 0.15 12.33 3.56
CA ALA A 246 1.35 11.76 2.96
C ALA A 246 2.21 12.82 2.24
N GLY A 247 1.58 13.80 1.58
CA GLY A 247 2.27 14.92 0.95
C GLY A 247 2.91 15.87 1.96
N ALA A 248 2.24 16.17 3.06
CA ALA A 248 2.80 17.00 4.13
C ALA A 248 4.00 16.32 4.80
N GLU A 249 3.91 15.02 5.07
CA GLU A 249 5.00 14.22 5.65
C GLU A 249 6.23 14.12 4.73
N GLU A 250 6.03 13.97 3.42
CA GLU A 250 7.13 13.93 2.46
C GLU A 250 7.88 15.27 2.39
N ILE A 251 7.16 16.40 2.40
CA ILE A 251 7.77 17.73 2.41
C ILE A 251 8.55 17.96 3.70
N LYS A 252 8.00 17.54 4.84
CA LYS A 252 8.70 17.58 6.11
C LYS A 252 9.97 16.73 6.09
N GLY A 253 9.89 15.50 5.57
CA GLY A 253 11.05 14.64 5.41
C GLY A 253 12.14 15.26 4.52
N PHE A 254 11.76 15.96 3.44
CA PHE A 254 12.71 16.66 2.59
C PHE A 254 13.40 17.83 3.32
N ARG A 255 12.65 18.62 4.12
CA ARG A 255 13.24 19.64 5.00
C ARG A 255 14.26 19.01 5.95
N ASP A 256 13.87 17.95 6.64
CA ASP A 256 14.73 17.30 7.64
C ASP A 256 16.02 16.77 7.00
N GLU A 257 15.93 16.20 5.78
CA GLU A 257 17.10 15.76 5.01
C GLU A 257 18.04 16.93 4.63
N VAL A 258 17.48 18.02 4.11
CA VAL A 258 18.27 19.19 3.68
C VAL A 258 18.93 19.88 4.88
N VAL A 259 18.19 20.04 5.98
CA VAL A 259 18.72 20.63 7.23
C VAL A 259 19.82 19.74 7.81
N SER A 260 19.66 18.42 7.82
CA SER A 260 20.70 17.48 8.27
C SER A 260 21.98 17.62 7.43
N LYS A 261 21.86 17.67 6.10
CA LYS A 261 23.01 17.86 5.20
C LYS A 261 23.69 19.21 5.39
N ALA A 262 22.91 20.28 5.61
CA ALA A 262 23.47 21.59 5.91
C ALA A 262 24.23 21.59 7.24
N GLN A 263 23.70 20.91 8.25
CA GLN A 263 24.34 20.73 9.55
C GLN A 263 25.65 19.92 9.43
N GLU A 264 25.66 18.83 8.66
CA GLU A 264 26.88 18.05 8.39
C GLU A 264 27.96 18.89 7.70
N LEU A 265 27.59 19.76 6.75
CA LEU A 265 28.54 20.68 6.10
C LEU A 265 29.08 21.72 7.08
N TRP A 266 28.24 22.25 7.97
CA TRP A 266 28.67 23.18 9.01
C TRP A 266 29.69 22.53 9.96
N GLU A 267 29.44 21.29 10.37
CA GLU A 267 30.32 20.53 11.28
C GLU A 267 31.67 20.15 10.66
N GLN A 268 31.80 20.15 9.33
CA GLN A 268 33.07 19.93 8.64
C GLN A 268 34.02 21.14 8.70
N ILE A 269 33.54 22.33 9.08
CA ILE A 269 34.38 23.52 9.17
C ILE A 269 35.28 23.41 10.42
N ASP A 270 36.55 23.10 10.20
CA ASP A 270 37.56 23.11 11.27
C ASP A 270 38.11 24.53 11.49
N PHE A 271 37.43 25.30 12.33
CA PHE A 271 37.87 26.63 12.77
C PHE A 271 39.21 26.61 13.54
N SER A 272 39.68 25.44 14.00
CA SER A 272 40.94 25.31 14.75
C SER A 272 42.18 25.08 13.86
N SER A 273 41.98 24.85 12.56
CA SER A 273 43.07 24.56 11.61
C SER A 273 44.00 25.75 11.28
N PHE A 274 43.67 26.96 11.74
CA PHE A 274 44.41 28.18 11.42
C PHE A 274 45.53 28.46 12.43
N GLN A 275 46.78 28.51 11.96
CA GLN A 275 47.97 28.57 12.83
C GLN A 275 48.32 29.97 13.37
N TYR A 276 47.82 31.03 12.75
CA TYR A 276 48.24 32.42 13.04
C TYR A 276 47.12 33.29 13.63
N LEU A 277 45.92 32.73 13.78
CA LEU A 277 44.75 33.40 14.34
C LEU A 277 44.22 32.55 15.50
N SER A 278 43.72 33.19 16.54
CA SER A 278 42.96 32.50 17.59
C SER A 278 41.62 31.99 17.04
N TYR A 279 41.04 30.99 17.69
CA TYR A 279 39.72 30.44 17.32
C TYR A 279 38.66 31.54 17.16
N ASP A 280 38.59 32.48 18.10
CA ASP A 280 37.62 33.57 18.08
C ASP A 280 37.86 34.55 16.91
N GLU A 281 39.10 34.80 16.53
CA GLU A 281 39.44 35.63 15.36
C GLU A 281 39.02 34.95 14.06
N VAL A 282 39.19 33.63 13.94
CA VAL A 282 38.72 32.85 12.79
C VAL A 282 37.20 32.88 12.71
N VAL A 283 36.50 32.52 13.80
CA VAL A 283 35.03 32.53 13.85
C VAL A 283 34.47 33.93 13.55
N SER A 284 35.07 34.98 14.11
CA SER A 284 34.66 36.38 13.84
C SER A 284 34.88 36.76 12.38
N THR A 285 35.97 36.30 11.75
CA THR A 285 36.25 36.56 10.33
C THR A 285 35.22 35.87 9.43
N PHE A 286 34.89 34.61 9.70
CA PHE A 286 33.84 33.88 8.98
C PHE A 286 32.47 34.54 9.17
N THR A 287 32.14 34.93 10.39
CA THR A 287 30.90 35.65 10.72
C THR A 287 30.81 36.98 9.97
N ALA A 288 31.91 37.75 9.92
CA ALA A 288 31.97 39.01 9.17
C ALA A 288 31.80 38.82 7.65
N ALA A 289 32.18 37.65 7.12
CA ALA A 289 31.91 37.25 5.74
C ALA A 289 30.49 36.67 5.53
N GLY A 290 29.66 36.61 6.58
CA GLY A 290 28.30 36.08 6.54
C GLY A 290 28.20 34.56 6.69
N VAL A 291 29.27 33.88 7.06
CA VAL A 291 29.30 32.42 7.28
C VAL A 291 29.04 32.14 8.76
N THR A 292 27.81 31.76 9.07
CA THR A 292 27.35 31.43 10.42
C THR A 292 26.48 30.18 10.37
N GLN A 293 26.25 29.52 11.50
CA GLN A 293 25.35 28.37 11.53
C GLN A 293 23.93 28.76 11.09
N ASP A 294 23.44 29.93 11.49
CA ASP A 294 22.11 30.43 11.11
C ASP A 294 22.02 30.68 9.59
N THR A 295 23.04 31.28 8.97
CA THR A 295 23.03 31.54 7.53
C THR A 295 23.24 30.29 6.66
N ILE A 296 23.79 29.20 7.21
CA ILE A 296 24.02 27.94 6.51
C ILE A 296 22.92 26.91 6.77
N VAL A 297 22.46 26.78 8.02
CA VAL A 297 21.46 25.79 8.45
C VAL A 297 20.10 26.45 8.64
N GLY A 298 20.04 27.51 9.45
CA GLY A 298 18.80 28.23 9.77
C GLY A 298 18.10 28.84 8.55
N ALA A 299 18.83 29.24 7.52
CA ALA A 299 18.28 29.74 6.27
C ALA A 299 17.36 28.69 5.58
N PHE A 300 17.76 27.41 5.58
CA PHE A 300 16.91 26.35 5.05
C PHE A 300 15.69 26.11 5.93
N GLU A 301 15.85 26.11 7.26
CA GLU A 301 14.71 25.98 8.18
C GLU A 301 13.65 27.05 7.91
N GLN A 302 14.08 28.32 7.83
CA GLN A 302 13.20 29.47 7.57
C GLN A 302 12.52 29.40 6.20
N GLU A 303 13.20 28.88 5.16
CA GLU A 303 12.63 28.72 3.82
C GLU A 303 11.50 27.67 3.78
N PHE A 304 11.67 26.56 4.52
CA PHE A 304 10.69 25.47 4.55
C PHE A 304 9.51 25.72 5.50
N ASP A 305 9.68 26.52 6.56
CA ASP A 305 8.64 26.80 7.55
C ASP A 305 7.28 27.22 6.95
N PRO A 306 7.19 28.22 6.04
CA PRO A 306 5.90 28.60 5.45
C PRO A 306 5.31 27.51 4.55
N ILE A 307 6.15 26.68 3.93
CA ILE A 307 5.72 25.56 3.07
C ILE A 307 5.09 24.49 3.96
N ASN A 308 5.76 24.11 5.04
CA ASN A 308 5.27 23.13 6.01
C ASN A 308 3.97 23.59 6.66
N GLN A 309 3.88 24.84 7.10
CA GLN A 309 2.64 25.38 7.68
C GLN A 309 1.47 25.28 6.69
N LYS A 310 1.71 25.57 5.41
CA LYS A 310 0.69 25.50 4.38
C LYS A 310 0.24 24.06 4.11
N THR A 311 1.17 23.11 4.06
CA THR A 311 0.86 21.71 3.74
C THR A 311 0.22 20.99 4.93
N GLU A 312 0.68 21.25 6.16
CA GLU A 312 0.06 20.76 7.39
C GLU A 312 -1.37 21.29 7.55
N LYS A 313 -1.60 22.57 7.24
CA LYS A 313 -2.94 23.14 7.23
C LYS A 313 -3.84 22.44 6.20
N LEU A 314 -3.34 22.21 4.98
CA LEU A 314 -4.11 21.52 3.94
C LEU A 314 -4.46 20.08 4.36
N ALA A 315 -3.51 19.36 4.96
CA ALA A 315 -3.77 18.02 5.50
C ALA A 315 -4.85 18.06 6.60
N THR A 316 -4.78 19.04 7.51
CA THR A 316 -5.78 19.25 8.56
C THR A 316 -7.16 19.57 8.00
N ASP A 317 -7.24 20.41 6.96
CA ASP A 317 -8.50 20.79 6.31
C ASP A 317 -9.17 19.57 5.66
N PHE A 318 -8.40 18.71 4.98
CA PHE A 318 -8.93 17.46 4.40
C PHE A 318 -9.33 16.42 5.44
N ASP A 319 -8.54 16.26 6.51
CA ASP A 319 -8.92 15.37 7.62
C ASP A 319 -10.22 15.85 8.26
N THR A 320 -10.35 17.15 8.53
CA THR A 320 -11.59 17.75 9.07
C THR A 320 -12.79 17.47 8.16
N LEU A 321 -12.63 17.63 6.85
CA LEU A 321 -13.68 17.31 5.89
C LEU A 321 -14.06 15.82 5.93
N ASN A 322 -13.08 14.92 5.98
CA ASN A 322 -13.31 13.48 6.09
C ASN A 322 -14.09 13.13 7.38
N GLN A 323 -13.69 13.69 8.52
CA GLN A 323 -14.41 13.49 9.79
C GLN A 323 -15.85 14.00 9.72
N GLN A 324 -16.10 15.13 9.05
CA GLN A 324 -17.46 15.64 8.84
C GLN A 324 -18.31 14.69 7.98
N ILE A 325 -17.74 14.12 6.91
CA ILE A 325 -18.41 13.12 6.07
C ILE A 325 -18.80 11.90 6.92
N ILE A 326 -17.85 11.33 7.65
CA ILE A 326 -18.07 10.18 8.54
C ILE A 326 -19.18 10.50 9.55
N GLN A 327 -19.08 11.64 10.23
CA GLN A 327 -20.02 12.04 11.27
C GLN A 327 -21.46 12.18 10.75
N VAL A 328 -21.64 12.73 9.55
CA VAL A 328 -22.97 12.86 8.92
C VAL A 328 -23.56 11.48 8.61
N ILE A 329 -22.75 10.56 8.07
CA ILE A 329 -23.16 9.19 7.75
C ILE A 329 -23.54 8.44 9.03
N GLU A 330 -22.67 8.46 10.04
CA GLU A 330 -22.92 7.77 11.32
C GLU A 330 -24.16 8.29 12.02
N ASN A 331 -24.36 9.62 12.06
CA ASN A 331 -25.57 10.21 12.64
C ASN A 331 -26.82 9.73 11.91
N LYS A 332 -26.78 9.64 10.59
CA LYS A 332 -27.92 9.15 9.80
C LYS A 332 -28.24 7.70 10.10
N LEU A 333 -27.23 6.83 10.20
CA LEU A 333 -27.39 5.41 10.52
C LEU A 333 -27.77 5.17 11.99
N ALA A 334 -27.37 6.06 12.90
CA ALA A 334 -27.78 6.01 14.29
C ALA A 334 -29.29 6.28 14.45
N LEU A 335 -29.81 7.25 13.69
CA LEU A 335 -31.21 7.67 13.70
C LEU A 335 -32.13 6.72 12.90
N ASP A 336 -31.64 6.11 11.83
CA ASP A 336 -32.41 5.20 10.96
C ASP A 336 -31.86 3.77 11.02
N LYS A 337 -32.44 2.96 11.93
CA LYS A 337 -32.02 1.56 12.13
C LYS A 337 -32.36 0.66 10.95
N GLU A 338 -33.38 1.00 10.16
CA GLU A 338 -33.74 0.25 8.96
C GLU A 338 -32.68 0.46 7.89
N LEU A 339 -32.31 1.72 7.62
CA LEU A 339 -31.23 2.09 6.70
C LEU A 339 -29.89 1.48 7.13
N ALA A 340 -29.57 1.50 8.42
CA ALA A 340 -28.38 0.82 8.94
C ALA A 340 -28.40 -0.70 8.69
N GLY A 341 -29.58 -1.32 8.73
CA GLY A 341 -29.77 -2.71 8.34
C GLY A 341 -29.54 -2.95 6.86
N GLU A 342 -29.99 -2.04 5.99
CA GLU A 342 -29.79 -2.12 4.54
C GLU A 342 -28.33 -1.92 4.14
N PHE A 343 -27.63 -0.94 4.72
CA PHE A 343 -26.18 -0.73 4.53
C PHE A 343 -25.39 -2.01 4.79
N ARG A 344 -25.66 -2.69 5.91
CA ARG A 344 -25.01 -3.97 6.24
C ARG A 344 -25.27 -5.05 5.20
N LYS A 345 -26.49 -5.13 4.67
CA LYS A 345 -26.84 -6.09 3.61
C LYS A 345 -26.08 -5.78 2.33
N TRP A 346 -26.04 -4.52 1.90
CA TRP A 346 -25.36 -4.12 0.67
C TRP A 346 -23.84 -4.25 0.75
N ASN A 347 -23.23 -3.94 1.90
CA ASN A 347 -21.79 -4.16 2.12
C ASN A 347 -21.40 -5.63 1.89
N SER A 348 -22.25 -6.59 2.27
CA SER A 348 -21.95 -8.02 2.13
C SER A 348 -22.08 -8.62 0.72
N ARG A 349 -22.49 -7.83 -0.28
CA ARG A 349 -22.82 -8.35 -1.63
C ARG A 349 -21.67 -8.35 -2.63
N ILE A 350 -20.62 -7.59 -2.37
CA ILE A 350 -19.43 -7.42 -3.24
C ILE A 350 -18.22 -7.47 -2.37
#